data_AF-A0A2V4AYC6-F1
#
_entry.id   AF-A0A2V4AYC6-F1
#
_cell.length_a   1.000
_cell.length_b   1.000
_cell.length_c   1.000
_cell.angle_alpha   90.00
_cell.angle_beta   90.00
_cell.angle_gamma   90.00
#
_symmetry.space_group_name_H-M   'P 1'
#
loop_
_entity.id
_entity.type
_entity.pdbx_description
1 polymer ?
#
loop_
_entity_poly.entity_id
_entity_poly.type
_entity_poly.pdbx_seq_one_letter_code
_entity_poly.pdbx_strand_id
1 'polypeptide(L)'
;MLDSTSPPQVSESHCFQARLARLVAAAGPLATVEAEMTARRRLLRLLADFAVDTAAHTDMPAFLREADPDGSYGVHCVHDDPAGWSLAAVVMTPGQQTPPHDHDSWGAAATVMGVESNRRYRGTCPDQLTLFDEQLAPVGGGYLFAAGDIHQAACAAPSTTVSLHLLVKGGPHAHQRCKESPRTSG
;
A
#
# COMPACT_ATOMS: atom_id res chain seq x y z
N MET A 1 0.43 49.52 9.03
CA MET A 1 1.58 48.71 8.56
C MET A 1 2.07 47.91 9.75
N LEU A 2 2.15 46.59 9.81
CA LEU A 2 1.85 45.45 8.94
C LEU A 2 1.43 44.34 9.92
N ASP A 3 0.33 43.66 9.65
CA ASP A 3 -0.12 42.50 10.42
C ASP A 3 0.77 41.31 10.04
N SER A 4 1.57 40.81 10.99
CA SER A 4 2.42 39.63 10.82
C SER A 4 1.67 38.40 11.32
N THR A 5 0.86 37.80 10.44
CA THR A 5 0.32 36.47 10.67
C THR A 5 1.44 35.45 10.43
N SER A 6 2.02 34.93 11.52
CA SER A 6 2.85 33.72 11.45
C SER A 6 1.96 32.54 10.99
N PRO A 7 2.44 31.66 10.10
CA PRO A 7 1.68 30.48 9.71
C PRO A 7 1.42 29.59 10.94
N PRO A 8 0.29 28.87 10.99
CA PRO A 8 0.00 27.98 12.11
C PRO A 8 1.13 26.95 12.24
N GLN A 9 1.82 26.95 13.38
CA GLN A 9 2.78 25.91 13.70
C GLN A 9 2.01 24.61 13.88
N VAL A 10 2.13 23.69 12.92
CA VAL A 10 1.65 22.32 13.08
C VAL A 10 2.40 21.75 14.28
N SER A 11 1.68 21.45 15.37
CA SER A 11 2.23 20.83 16.58
C SER A 11 3.07 19.61 16.19
N GLU A 12 4.32 19.51 16.66
CA GLU A 12 5.26 18.44 16.28
C GLU A 12 4.65 17.04 16.48
N SER A 13 3.78 16.84 17.48
CA SER A 13 3.09 15.57 17.75
C SER A 13 2.11 15.13 16.64
N HIS A 14 1.65 16.08 15.84
CA HIS A 14 0.66 15.90 14.78
C HIS A 14 1.25 16.07 13.39
N CYS A 15 2.56 16.19 13.20
CA CYS A 15 3.11 16.18 11.84
C CYS A 15 3.15 14.75 11.28
N PHE A 16 3.13 14.62 9.95
CA PHE A 16 3.17 13.34 9.24
C PHE A 16 4.30 12.43 9.74
N GLN A 17 5.49 13.00 9.95
CA GLN A 17 6.66 12.26 10.44
C GLN A 17 6.46 11.70 11.84
N ALA A 18 5.84 12.45 12.76
CA ALA A 18 5.55 11.97 14.11
C ALA A 18 4.47 10.87 14.12
N ARG A 19 3.44 10.99 13.26
CA ARG A 19 2.45 9.92 13.05
C ARG A 19 3.09 8.66 12.48
N LEU A 20 3.96 8.82 11.47
CA LEU A 20 4.68 7.73 10.83
C LEU A 20 5.59 7.01 11.83
N ALA A 21 6.34 7.75 12.65
CA ALA A 21 7.21 7.18 13.68
C ALA A 21 6.41 6.32 14.69
N ARG A 22 5.21 6.75 15.08
CA ARG A 22 4.31 5.98 15.94
C ARG A 22 3.82 4.70 15.27
N LEU A 23 3.44 4.77 14.00
CA LEU A 23 3.06 3.59 13.22
C LEU A 23 4.24 2.60 13.14
N VAL A 24 5.42 3.07 12.75
CA VAL A 24 6.64 2.24 12.60
C VAL A 24 6.98 1.52 13.91
N ALA A 25 6.99 2.24 15.03
CA ALA A 25 7.27 1.66 16.35
C ALA A 25 6.23 0.58 16.74
N ALA A 26 4.95 0.79 16.42
CA ALA A 26 3.89 -0.17 16.72
C ALA A 26 3.85 -1.36 15.75
N ALA A 27 4.23 -1.16 14.49
CA ALA A 27 4.22 -2.16 13.44
C ALA A 27 5.41 -3.11 13.54
N GLY A 28 6.60 -2.62 13.90
CA GLY A 28 7.84 -3.40 13.92
C GLY A 28 7.73 -4.76 14.64
N PRO A 29 7.23 -4.83 15.89
CA PRO A 29 7.07 -6.10 16.60
C PRO A 29 6.03 -7.06 15.99
N LEU A 30 5.18 -6.57 15.08
CA LEU A 30 4.12 -7.35 14.42
C LEU A 30 4.49 -7.76 12.99
N ALA A 31 5.43 -7.06 12.36
CA ALA A 31 5.82 -7.20 10.96
C ALA A 31 6.92 -8.27 10.78
N THR A 32 6.66 -9.48 11.27
CA THR A 32 7.58 -10.63 11.15
C THR A 32 7.02 -11.67 10.19
N VAL A 33 7.88 -12.51 9.61
CA VAL A 33 7.48 -13.57 8.66
C VAL A 33 6.53 -14.56 9.34
N GLU A 34 6.79 -14.89 10.60
CA GLU A 34 6.05 -15.85 11.42
C GLU A 34 4.81 -15.26 12.10
N ALA A 35 4.48 -13.99 11.85
CA ALA A 35 3.37 -13.31 12.50
C ALA A 35 2.06 -14.10 12.33
N GLU A 36 1.42 -14.42 13.45
CA GLU A 36 0.12 -15.09 13.45
C GLU A 36 -0.99 -14.16 12.94
N MET A 37 -2.11 -14.75 12.52
CA MET A 37 -3.25 -14.00 11.97
C MET A 37 -3.76 -12.89 12.92
N THR A 38 -3.70 -13.08 14.24
CA THR A 38 -4.06 -12.05 15.22
C THR A 38 -3.13 -10.83 15.14
N ALA A 39 -1.82 -11.05 14.99
CA ALA A 39 -0.83 -9.99 14.82
C ALA A 39 -1.00 -9.29 13.46
N ARG A 40 -1.21 -10.05 12.37
CA ARG A 40 -1.48 -9.50 11.03
C ARG A 40 -2.71 -8.59 11.02
N ARG A 41 -3.81 -9.04 11.64
CA ARG A 41 -5.04 -8.24 11.77
C ARG A 41 -4.83 -6.98 12.63
N ARG A 42 -3.98 -7.06 13.66
CA ARG A 42 -3.62 -5.89 14.46
C ARG A 42 -2.81 -4.89 13.64
N LEU A 43 -1.85 -5.36 12.85
CA LEU A 43 -1.08 -4.51 11.94
C LEU A 43 -1.98 -3.84 10.90
N LEU A 44 -2.92 -4.59 10.29
CA LEU A 44 -3.89 -4.00 9.35
C LEU A 44 -4.70 -2.88 10.00
N ARG A 45 -5.15 -3.05 11.25
CA ARG A 45 -5.86 -1.98 11.98
C ARG A 45 -4.98 -0.75 12.21
N LEU A 46 -3.73 -0.94 12.64
CA LEU A 46 -2.79 0.18 12.80
C LEU A 46 -2.56 0.93 11.49
N LEU A 47 -2.44 0.21 10.37
CA LEU A 47 -2.26 0.80 9.05
C LEU A 47 -3.51 1.56 8.59
N ALA A 48 -4.70 1.00 8.82
CA ALA A 48 -5.98 1.66 8.55
C ALA A 48 -6.17 2.93 9.39
N ASP A 49 -5.88 2.88 10.70
CA ASP A 49 -5.97 4.03 11.59
C ASP A 49 -4.99 5.13 11.15
N PHE A 50 -3.76 4.77 10.78
CA PHE A 50 -2.78 5.72 10.24
C PHE A 50 -3.23 6.32 8.89
N ALA A 51 -3.89 5.53 8.05
CA ALA A 51 -4.42 6.02 6.77
C ALA A 51 -5.56 7.03 6.99
N VAL A 52 -6.48 6.77 7.92
CA VAL A 52 -7.54 7.72 8.32
C VAL A 52 -6.94 9.01 8.91
N ASP A 53 -5.99 8.87 9.84
CA ASP A 53 -5.32 10.02 10.47
C ASP A 53 -4.56 10.84 9.43
N THR A 54 -3.88 10.19 8.48
CA THR A 54 -3.19 10.88 7.37
C THR A 54 -4.18 11.59 6.44
N ALA A 55 -5.31 10.95 6.10
CA ALA A 55 -6.35 11.55 5.26
C ALA A 55 -7.00 12.79 5.89
N ALA A 56 -7.02 12.87 7.22
CA ALA A 56 -7.56 14.00 7.98
C ALA A 56 -6.62 15.23 8.00
N HIS A 57 -5.38 15.09 7.52
CA HIS A 57 -4.37 16.15 7.55
C HIS A 57 -3.81 16.44 6.14
N THR A 58 -3.30 17.66 5.93
CA THR A 58 -2.77 18.13 4.63
C THR A 58 -1.24 18.06 4.53
N ASP A 59 -0.59 17.52 5.56
CA ASP A 59 0.86 17.48 5.75
C ASP A 59 1.54 16.21 5.18
N MET A 60 0.78 15.34 4.50
CA MET A 60 1.35 14.24 3.73
C MET A 60 2.24 14.80 2.60
N PRO A 61 3.52 14.40 2.54
CA PRO A 61 4.45 14.84 1.50
C PRO A 61 3.85 14.70 0.09
N ALA A 62 4.04 15.72 -0.75
CA ALA A 62 3.41 15.78 -2.08
C ALA A 62 3.79 14.58 -2.95
N PHE A 63 5.08 14.20 -2.96
CA PHE A 63 5.57 13.07 -3.75
C PHE A 63 4.87 11.74 -3.41
N LEU A 64 4.35 11.56 -2.18
CA LEU A 64 3.60 10.36 -1.80
C LEU A 64 2.16 10.34 -2.36
N ARG A 65 1.75 11.38 -3.09
CA ARG A 65 0.42 11.53 -3.69
C ARG A 65 0.47 11.72 -5.20
N GLU A 66 1.66 11.70 -5.79
CA GLU A 66 1.90 11.92 -7.21
C GLU A 66 2.12 10.58 -7.91
N ALA A 67 1.41 10.37 -9.03
CA ALA A 67 1.68 9.27 -9.93
C ALA A 67 2.97 9.55 -10.72
N ASP A 68 3.56 8.51 -11.31
CA ASP A 68 4.83 8.69 -12.02
C ASP A 68 4.65 9.53 -13.31
N PRO A 69 5.61 10.40 -13.66
CA PRO A 69 5.48 11.32 -14.80
C PRO A 69 5.34 10.64 -16.17
N ASP A 70 5.71 9.36 -16.28
CA ASP A 70 5.62 8.58 -17.51
C ASP A 70 4.21 8.00 -17.76
N GLY A 71 3.25 8.29 -16.88
CA GLY A 71 1.88 7.81 -16.95
C GLY A 71 1.69 6.41 -16.36
N SER A 72 2.72 5.84 -15.73
CA SER A 72 2.60 4.64 -14.89
C SER A 72 2.10 4.98 -13.47
N TYR A 73 1.75 3.95 -12.70
CA TYR A 73 1.38 4.15 -11.29
C TYR A 73 2.64 4.37 -10.45
N GLY A 74 2.56 5.25 -9.46
CA GLY A 74 3.69 5.53 -8.57
C GLY A 74 3.82 4.50 -7.44
N VAL A 75 5.05 4.14 -7.08
CA VAL A 75 5.36 3.36 -5.87
C VAL A 75 6.47 4.05 -5.11
N HIS A 76 6.12 4.72 -4.02
CA HIS A 76 7.03 5.56 -3.26
C HIS A 76 7.35 4.93 -1.91
N CYS A 77 8.63 4.68 -1.64
CA CYS A 77 9.06 4.18 -0.34
C CYS A 77 8.77 5.23 0.75
N VAL A 78 8.01 4.84 1.77
CA VAL A 78 7.69 5.65 2.95
C VAL A 78 8.63 5.29 4.11
N HIS A 79 8.85 3.99 4.30
CA HIS A 79 9.76 3.45 5.32
C HIS A 79 10.36 2.14 4.81
N ASP A 80 11.66 1.96 5.01
CA ASP A 80 12.34 0.69 4.79
C ASP A 80 13.01 0.25 6.08
N ASP A 81 12.53 -0.85 6.65
CA ASP A 81 12.97 -1.32 7.96
C ASP A 81 14.10 -2.35 7.81
N PRO A 82 15.23 -2.19 8.52
CA PRO A 82 16.33 -3.15 8.49
C PRO A 82 15.95 -4.52 9.06
N ALA A 83 14.87 -4.62 9.86
CA ALA A 83 14.36 -5.89 10.37
C ALA A 83 13.56 -6.71 9.34
N GLY A 84 13.40 -6.20 8.11
CA GLY A 84 12.87 -6.98 7.00
C GLY A 84 11.41 -6.70 6.67
N TRP A 85 10.96 -5.44 6.72
CA TRP A 85 9.66 -5.04 6.19
C TRP A 85 9.74 -3.62 5.64
N SER A 86 8.77 -3.22 4.82
CA SER A 86 8.72 -1.90 4.20
C SER A 86 7.30 -1.38 4.14
N LEU A 87 7.17 -0.06 4.10
CA LEU A 87 5.92 0.67 3.85
C LEU A 87 6.09 1.51 2.58
N ALA A 88 5.20 1.37 1.62
CA ALA A 88 5.16 2.16 0.40
C ALA A 88 3.81 2.86 0.23
N ALA A 89 3.81 4.05 -0.37
CA ALA A 89 2.62 4.68 -0.90
C ALA A 89 2.49 4.28 -2.38
N VAL A 90 1.37 3.65 -2.72
CA VAL A 90 1.03 3.29 -4.10
C VAL A 90 0.01 4.32 -4.59
N VAL A 91 0.33 4.97 -5.71
CA VAL A 91 -0.45 6.08 -6.27
C VAL A 91 -0.96 5.70 -7.64
N MET A 92 -2.29 5.62 -7.78
CA MET A 92 -2.94 5.26 -9.03
C MET A 92 -3.97 6.31 -9.43
N THR A 93 -3.89 6.80 -10.66
CA THR A 93 -4.93 7.62 -11.30
C THR A 93 -6.05 6.76 -11.87
N PRO A 94 -7.23 7.32 -12.21
CA PRO A 94 -8.34 6.55 -12.78
C PRO A 94 -7.91 5.74 -14.02
N GLY A 95 -8.21 4.44 -14.00
CA GLY A 95 -7.82 3.50 -15.06
C GLY A 95 -6.46 2.81 -14.83
N GLN A 96 -5.64 3.27 -13.88
CA GLN A 96 -4.40 2.58 -13.52
C GLN A 96 -4.66 1.39 -12.58
N GLN A 97 -3.83 0.37 -12.76
CA GLN A 97 -3.80 -0.85 -11.96
C GLN A 97 -2.40 -1.47 -12.03
N THR A 98 -2.04 -2.22 -10.99
CA THR A 98 -0.87 -3.11 -11.04
C THR A 98 -1.11 -4.27 -12.02
N PRO A 99 -0.07 -4.89 -12.57
CA PRO A 99 -0.19 -6.24 -13.12
C PRO A 99 -0.60 -7.22 -12.01
N PRO A 100 -1.33 -8.31 -12.30
CA PRO A 100 -1.50 -9.39 -11.33
C PRO A 100 -0.15 -9.94 -10.88
N HIS A 101 0.11 -9.93 -9.58
CA HIS A 101 1.38 -10.32 -8.96
C HIS A 101 1.17 -11.01 -7.61
N ASP A 102 2.19 -11.73 -7.17
CA ASP A 102 2.29 -12.36 -5.85
C ASP A 102 3.43 -11.74 -5.03
N HIS A 103 3.59 -12.21 -3.80
CA HIS A 103 4.61 -11.75 -2.86
C HIS A 103 5.26 -12.93 -2.14
N ASP A 104 6.55 -12.79 -1.79
CA ASP A 104 7.34 -13.79 -1.03
C ASP A 104 6.85 -14.03 0.39
N SER A 105 6.03 -13.12 0.92
CA SER A 105 5.50 -13.18 2.28
C SER A 105 4.11 -12.58 2.30
N TRP A 106 3.63 -12.29 3.51
CA TRP A 106 2.38 -11.58 3.73
C TRP A 106 2.59 -10.07 3.76
N GLY A 107 1.49 -9.35 3.58
CA GLY A 107 1.43 -7.91 3.76
C GLY A 107 0.02 -7.42 4.01
N ALA A 108 -0.10 -6.10 4.13
CA ALA A 108 -1.34 -5.40 4.39
C ALA A 108 -1.40 -4.12 3.54
N ALA A 109 -2.58 -3.76 3.06
CA ALA A 109 -2.80 -2.48 2.41
C ALA A 109 -3.94 -1.71 3.09
N ALA A 110 -3.85 -0.38 3.14
CA ALA A 110 -4.94 0.50 3.56
C ALA A 110 -4.97 1.81 2.77
N THR A 111 -6.17 2.27 2.42
CA THR A 111 -6.35 3.44 1.53
C THR A 111 -6.36 4.74 2.32
N VAL A 112 -5.56 5.72 1.87
CA VAL A 112 -5.48 7.09 2.41
C VAL A 112 -6.37 8.05 1.60
N MET A 113 -6.40 7.91 0.28
CA MET A 113 -7.20 8.75 -0.63
C MET A 113 -7.89 7.88 -1.68
N GLY A 114 -9.11 8.22 -2.07
CA GLY A 114 -9.85 7.49 -3.10
C GLY A 114 -10.35 6.13 -2.63
N VAL A 115 -10.31 5.15 -3.53
CA VAL A 115 -10.78 3.78 -3.30
C VAL A 115 -9.86 2.84 -4.10
N GLU A 116 -9.12 1.99 -3.39
CA GLU A 116 -8.41 0.89 -4.02
C GLU A 116 -9.34 -0.31 -4.15
N SER A 117 -9.33 -0.98 -5.30
CA SER A 117 -9.90 -2.32 -5.45
C SER A 117 -8.78 -3.35 -5.39
N ASN A 118 -8.92 -4.35 -4.51
CA ASN A 118 -8.09 -5.55 -4.51
C ASN A 118 -8.81 -6.68 -5.24
N ARG A 119 -8.30 -7.06 -6.41
CA ARG A 119 -8.78 -8.19 -7.19
C ARG A 119 -7.89 -9.40 -6.95
N ARG A 120 -8.47 -10.56 -6.64
CA ARG A 120 -7.72 -11.79 -6.33
C ARG A 120 -7.99 -12.87 -7.37
N TYR A 121 -6.93 -13.58 -7.75
CA TYR A 121 -6.96 -14.52 -8.86
C TYR A 121 -6.53 -15.92 -8.45
N ARG A 122 -7.11 -16.94 -9.10
CA ARG A 122 -6.60 -18.32 -9.10
C ARG A 122 -5.89 -18.59 -10.42
N GLY A 123 -4.85 -19.41 -10.38
CA GLY A 123 -4.08 -19.83 -11.54
C GLY A 123 -2.58 -19.65 -11.31
N THR A 124 -1.78 -20.04 -12.30
CA THR A 124 -0.31 -19.96 -12.25
C THR A 124 0.27 -19.24 -13.45
N CYS A 125 -0.36 -19.33 -14.62
CA CYS A 125 0.07 -18.59 -15.80
C CYS A 125 -0.73 -17.27 -15.95
N PRO A 126 -0.11 -16.15 -16.36
CA PRO A 126 -0.79 -14.85 -16.49
C PRO A 126 -2.03 -14.87 -17.41
N ASP A 127 -2.01 -15.68 -18.46
CA ASP A 127 -3.08 -15.88 -19.44
C ASP A 127 -4.22 -16.78 -18.94
N GLN A 128 -4.04 -17.43 -17.79
CA GLN A 128 -4.97 -18.40 -17.20
C GLN A 128 -5.43 -17.99 -15.80
N LEU A 129 -5.31 -16.70 -15.47
CA LEU A 129 -5.79 -16.16 -14.20
C LEU A 129 -7.31 -15.99 -14.23
N THR A 130 -7.98 -16.56 -13.23
CA THR A 130 -9.43 -16.41 -13.03
C THR A 130 -9.69 -15.56 -11.80
N LEU A 131 -10.35 -14.41 -11.97
CA LEU A 131 -10.81 -13.56 -10.88
C LEU A 131 -11.81 -14.35 -10.02
N PHE A 132 -11.58 -14.42 -8.71
CA PHE A 132 -12.47 -15.12 -7.78
C PHE A 132 -13.00 -14.26 -6.65
N ASP A 133 -12.39 -13.10 -6.41
CA ASP A 133 -12.77 -12.17 -5.35
C ASP A 133 -12.33 -10.74 -5.72
N GLU A 134 -13.13 -9.76 -5.31
CA GLU A 134 -12.82 -8.34 -5.47
C GLU A 134 -13.29 -7.59 -4.21
N GLN A 135 -12.34 -6.97 -3.50
CA GLN A 135 -12.61 -6.21 -2.28
C GLN A 135 -12.31 -4.72 -2.52
N LEU A 136 -13.32 -3.87 -2.31
CA LEU A 136 -13.13 -2.41 -2.31
C LEU A 136 -12.63 -1.93 -0.94
N ALA A 137 -11.60 -1.10 -0.96
CA ALA A 137 -10.99 -0.45 0.20
C ALA A 137 -11.09 1.08 0.03
N PRO A 138 -12.18 1.72 0.49
CA PRO A 138 -12.24 3.18 0.59
C PRO A 138 -11.27 3.69 1.68
N VAL A 139 -11.19 5.00 1.91
CA VAL A 139 -10.35 5.58 2.98
C VAL A 139 -10.57 4.88 4.33
N GLY A 140 -9.48 4.39 4.93
CA GLY A 140 -9.50 3.59 6.17
C GLY A 140 -9.91 2.13 6.00
N GLY A 141 -10.38 1.73 4.83
CA GLY A 141 -10.53 0.34 4.42
C GLY A 141 -9.18 -0.26 4.03
N GLY A 142 -9.06 -1.58 4.18
CA GLY A 142 -7.84 -2.29 3.87
C GLY A 142 -8.01 -3.81 3.86
N TYR A 143 -6.95 -4.52 3.48
CA TYR A 143 -6.96 -5.97 3.34
C TYR A 143 -5.59 -6.57 3.67
N LEU A 144 -5.57 -7.88 3.92
CA LEU A 144 -4.37 -8.70 4.04
C LEU A 144 -4.19 -9.54 2.78
N PHE A 145 -2.94 -9.80 2.44
CA PHE A 145 -2.56 -10.78 1.43
C PHE A 145 -1.49 -11.71 1.98
N ALA A 146 -1.51 -12.96 1.57
CA ALA A 146 -0.55 -13.98 2.00
C ALA A 146 0.55 -14.21 0.95
N ALA A 147 1.58 -14.96 1.33
CA ALA A 147 2.58 -15.42 0.39
C ALA A 147 1.92 -16.22 -0.74
N GLY A 148 2.27 -15.91 -1.99
CA GLY A 148 1.69 -16.56 -3.17
C GLY A 148 0.24 -16.16 -3.52
N ASP A 149 -0.42 -15.27 -2.75
CA ASP A 149 -1.73 -14.75 -3.15
C ASP A 149 -1.55 -13.85 -4.40
N ILE A 150 -2.11 -14.27 -5.54
CA ILE A 150 -2.08 -13.46 -6.76
C ILE A 150 -3.17 -12.39 -6.67
N HIS A 151 -2.77 -11.13 -6.61
CA HIS A 151 -3.69 -10.01 -6.58
C HIS A 151 -3.32 -8.87 -7.54
N GLN A 152 -4.28 -7.98 -7.76
CA GLN A 152 -4.13 -6.75 -8.52
C GLN A 152 -4.80 -5.63 -7.73
N ALA A 153 -4.00 -4.65 -7.33
CA ALA A 153 -4.50 -3.36 -6.87
C ALA A 153 -4.89 -2.49 -8.08
N ALA A 154 -6.04 -1.83 -8.01
CA ALA A 154 -6.55 -0.94 -9.04
C ALA A 154 -7.19 0.32 -8.44
N CYS A 155 -7.10 1.44 -9.15
CA CYS A 155 -7.88 2.65 -8.82
C CYS A 155 -9.36 2.42 -9.17
N ALA A 156 -10.22 2.31 -8.15
CA ALA A 156 -11.67 2.19 -8.31
C ALA A 156 -12.41 3.52 -8.15
N ALA A 157 -11.72 4.57 -7.72
CA ALA A 157 -12.25 5.92 -7.62
C ALA A 157 -12.20 6.66 -8.96
N PRO A 158 -13.09 7.67 -9.18
CA PRO A 158 -13.01 8.58 -10.32
C PRO A 158 -11.89 9.63 -10.18
N SER A 159 -11.12 9.58 -9.09
CA SER A 159 -9.97 10.43 -8.79
C SER A 159 -8.77 9.57 -8.38
N THR A 160 -7.60 10.19 -8.23
CA THR A 160 -6.40 9.52 -7.72
C THR A 160 -6.68 8.77 -6.43
N THR A 161 -6.23 7.53 -6.40
CA THR A 161 -6.20 6.65 -5.23
C THR A 161 -4.78 6.59 -4.70
N VAL A 162 -4.64 6.76 -3.39
CA VAL A 162 -3.38 6.59 -2.66
C VAL A 162 -3.62 5.57 -1.57
N SER A 163 -2.88 4.48 -1.60
CA SER A 163 -2.92 3.42 -0.58
C SER A 163 -1.53 3.18 -0.02
N LEU A 164 -1.48 2.78 1.24
CA LEU A 164 -0.27 2.39 1.93
C LEU A 164 -0.18 0.88 1.90
N HIS A 165 0.94 0.35 1.42
CA HIS A 165 1.22 -1.08 1.32
C HIS A 165 2.38 -1.40 2.25
N LEU A 166 2.10 -2.19 3.29
CA LEU A 166 3.11 -2.77 4.16
C LEU A 166 3.41 -4.19 3.68
N LEU A 167 4.69 -4.45 3.40
CA LEU A 167 5.18 -5.75 2.97
C LEU A 167 6.22 -6.26 3.96
N VAL A 168 6.04 -7.48 4.47
CA VAL A 168 7.12 -8.19 5.17
C VAL A 168 8.01 -8.82 4.10
N LYS A 169 9.32 -8.60 4.18
CA LYS A 169 10.29 -9.21 3.26
C LYS A 169 10.43 -10.68 3.62
N GLY A 170 10.01 -11.55 2.70
CA GLY A 170 10.17 -13.00 2.84
C GLY A 170 11.51 -13.48 2.30
N GLY A 171 11.87 -14.71 2.65
CA GLY A 171 12.81 -15.48 1.83
C GLY A 171 12.14 -15.90 0.51
N PRO A 172 12.92 -16.29 -0.51
CA PRO A 172 12.35 -16.67 -1.80
C PRO A 172 11.33 -17.78 -1.61
N HIS A 173 10.07 -17.50 -1.95
CA HIS A 173 9.08 -18.55 -2.11
C HIS A 173 9.19 -19.12 -3.53
N ALA A 174 8.93 -20.42 -3.68
CA ALA A 174 8.83 -20.98 -5.02
C ALA A 174 7.61 -20.35 -5.71
N HIS A 175 7.83 -19.33 -6.54
CA HIS A 175 6.80 -18.81 -7.41
C HIS A 175 6.29 -19.99 -8.25
N GLN A 176 5.04 -20.38 -8.01
CA GLN A 176 4.38 -21.37 -8.86
C GLN A 176 3.97 -20.75 -10.21
N ARG A 177 4.34 -19.49 -10.47
CA ARG A 177 4.03 -18.80 -11.71
C ARG A 177 4.78 -19.40 -12.89
N CYS A 178 4.05 -19.62 -13.99
CA CYS A 178 4.66 -19.82 -15.29
C CYS A 178 5.46 -18.55 -15.63
N LYS A 179 6.65 -18.70 -16.24
CA LYS A 179 7.37 -17.54 -16.77
C LYS A 179 6.44 -16.78 -17.71
N GLU A 180 6.36 -15.47 -17.53
CA GLU A 180 5.61 -14.61 -18.42
C GLU A 180 6.16 -14.79 -19.84
N SER A 181 5.28 -15.02 -20.81
CA SER A 181 5.71 -15.09 -22.22
C SER A 181 6.39 -13.76 -22.57
N PRO A 182 7.52 -13.77 -23.30
CA PRO A 182 8.16 -12.54 -23.73
C PRO A 182 7.13 -11.64 -24.40
N ARG A 183 7.05 -10.36 -23.99
CA ARG A 183 6.21 -9.38 -24.68
C ARG A 183 6.66 -9.33 -26.13
N THR A 184 5.84 -9.86 -27.04
CA THR A 184 6.04 -9.65 -28.48
C THR A 184 5.80 -8.18 -28.75
N SER A 185 6.83 -7.47 -29.18
CA SER A 185 6.72 -6.10 -29.68
C SER A 185 5.88 -6.15 -30.95
N GLY A 186 4.66 -5.63 -30.88
CA GLY A 186 3.81 -5.34 -32.03
C GLY A 186 3.98 -3.90 -32.46
#